data_AF-A0A2M7Z2E0-F1
#
_entry.id   AF-A0A2M7Z2E0-F1
#
_cell.length_a   1.000
_cell.length_b   1.000
_cell.length_c   1.000
_cell.angle_alpha   90.00
_cell.angle_beta   90.00
_cell.angle_gamma   90.00
#
_symmetry.space_group_name_H-M   'P 1'
#
loop_
_entity.id
_entity.type
_entity.pdbx_description
1 polymer ?
#
loop_
_entity_poly.entity_id
_entity_poly.type
_entity_poly.pdbx_seq_one_letter_code
_entity_poly.pdbx_strand_id
1 'polypeptide(L)' 'MDYKAHIREVPDFPKPGILFYDITPLLNNPACFRSLIDECTQYYQ' A
#
# COMPACT_ATOMS: atom_id res chain seq x y z
N MET A 1 -0.09 -11.42 3.66
CA MET A 1 -0.72 -11.45 2.31
C MET A 1 0.21 -10.82 1.27
N ASP A 2 0.07 -11.05 -0.05
CA ASP A 2 0.90 -10.30 -1.04
C ASP A 2 0.34 -8.89 -1.30
N TYR A 3 0.84 -7.93 -0.55
CA TYR A 3 0.46 -6.53 -0.66
C TYR A 3 1.08 -5.82 -1.86
N LYS A 4 2.24 -6.26 -2.35
CA LYS A 4 2.96 -5.58 -3.43
C LYS A 4 2.16 -5.61 -4.74
N ALA A 5 1.39 -6.66 -4.96
CA ALA A 5 0.46 -6.76 -6.09
C ALA A 5 -0.59 -5.63 -6.15
N HIS A 6 -0.79 -4.88 -5.06
CA HIS A 6 -1.77 -3.80 -4.95
C HIS A 6 -1.13 -2.41 -4.83
N ILE A 7 0.19 -2.30 -5.03
CA ILE A 7 0.91 -1.03 -5.03
C ILE A 7 1.23 -0.67 -6.48
N ARG A 8 0.94 0.58 -6.87
CA ARG A 8 1.26 1.08 -8.20
C ARG A 8 2.44 2.03 -8.13
N GLU A 9 3.27 1.98 -9.16
CA GLU A 9 4.37 2.92 -9.35
C GLU A 9 3.91 4.05 -10.27
N VAL A 10 4.08 5.29 -9.81
CA VAL A 10 3.74 6.52 -10.54
C VAL A 10 5.01 7.37 -10.66
N PRO A 11 5.71 7.34 -11.81
CA PRO A 11 6.91 8.14 -12.00
C PRO A 11 6.58 9.64 -12.12
N ASP A 12 7.53 10.47 -11.72
CA ASP A 12 7.52 11.94 -11.82
C ASP A 12 6.37 12.65 -11.09
N PHE A 13 5.86 12.04 -10.02
CA PHE A 13 4.79 12.60 -9.19
C PHE A 13 5.24 12.84 -7.73
N PRO A 14 4.90 13.98 -7.10
CA PRO A 14 4.20 15.15 -7.65
C PRO A 14 5.13 16.08 -8.44
N LYS A 15 6.43 15.77 -8.52
CA LYS A 15 7.46 16.54 -9.24
C LYS A 15 8.39 15.58 -9.99
N PRO A 16 9.04 16.05 -11.07
CA PRO A 16 10.00 15.24 -11.81
C PRO A 16 11.12 14.66 -10.93
N GLY A 17 11.50 13.41 -11.20
CA GLY A 17 12.53 12.67 -10.48
C GLY A 17 12.03 11.88 -9.26
N ILE A 18 10.73 11.91 -8.95
CA ILE A 18 10.15 11.16 -7.83
C ILE A 18 9.40 9.94 -8.36
N LEU A 19 9.71 8.74 -7.86
CA LEU A 19 8.87 7.55 -8.04
C LEU A 19 7.89 7.45 -6.87
N PHE A 20 6.62 7.78 -7.13
CA PHE A 20 5.57 7.71 -6.12
C PHE A 20 4.96 6.31 -6.07
N TYR A 21 4.87 5.73 -4.88
CA TYR A 21 4.20 4.46 -4.65
C TYR A 21 2.76 4.71 -4.18
N ASP A 22 1.80 4.52 -5.07
CA ASP A 22 0.39 4.67 -4.77
C ASP A 22 -0.14 3.41 -4.07
N ILE A 23 -0.40 3.54 -2.77
CA ILE A 23 -1.00 2.49 -1.93
C ILE A 23 -2.54 2.55 -1.92
N THR A 24 -3.16 3.51 -2.60
CA THR A 24 -4.62 3.65 -2.65
C THR A 24 -5.35 2.37 -3.10
N PRO A 25 -4.86 1.59 -4.08
CA PRO A 25 -5.53 0.35 -4.49
C PRO A 25 -5.48 -0.73 -3.39
N LEU A 26 -4.40 -0.78 -2.62
CA LEU A 26 -4.28 -1.64 -1.45
C LEU A 26 -5.30 -1.24 -0.37
N LEU A 27 -5.40 0.06 -0.06
CA LEU A 27 -6.32 0.57 0.96
C LEU A 27 -7.80 0.42 0.55
N ASN A 28 -8.10 0.53 -0.75
CA ASN A 28 -9.46 0.37 -1.27
C ASN A 28 -9.91 -1.09 -1.36
N ASN A 29 -9.01 -2.06 -1.26
CA ASN A 29 -9.37 -3.48 -1.25
C ASN A 29 -9.69 -3.91 0.20
N PRO A 30 -10.95 -4.29 0.53
CA PRO A 30 -11.34 -4.60 1.90
C PRO A 30 -10.55 -5.76 2.53
N ALA A 31 -10.21 -6.78 1.73
CA ALA A 31 -9.44 -7.93 2.21
C ALA A 31 -7.98 -7.55 2.48
N CYS A 32 -7.37 -6.76 1.60
CA CYS A 32 -6.02 -6.21 1.80
C CYS A 32 -5.96 -5.36 3.07
N PHE A 33 -6.90 -4.41 3.20
CA PHE A 33 -6.92 -3.46 4.30
C PHE A 33 -7.12 -4.18 5.64
N ARG A 34 -8.04 -5.15 5.70
CA ARG A 34 -8.26 -5.93 6.91
C ARG A 34 -6.99 -6.68 7.33
N SER A 35 -6.40 -7.42 6.40
CA SER A 35 -5.17 -8.18 6.64
C SER A 35 -4.02 -7.28 7.07
N LEU A 36 -3.85 -6.10 6.44
CA LEU A 36 -2.81 -5.14 6.79
C LEU A 36 -2.94 -4.67 8.24
N ILE A 37 -4.14 -4.28 8.67
CA ILE A 37 -4.39 -3.79 10.04
C ILE A 37 -4.19 -4.90 11.06
N ASP A 38 -4.68 -6.11 10.79
CA ASP A 38 -4.47 -7.26 11.67
C ASP A 38 -2.96 -7.56 11.82
N GLU A 39 -2.19 -7.58 10.73
CA GLU A 39 -0.72 -7.81 10.76
C GLU A 39 0.02 -6.65 11.47
N CYS A 40 -0.35 -5.39 11.23
CA CYS A 40 0.25 -4.23 11.90
C CYS A 40 -0.01 -4.22 13.41
N THR A 41 -1.23 -4.56 13.85
CA THR A 41 -1.60 -4.55 15.27
C THR A 41 -0.96 -5.71 16.03
N GLN A 42 -0.81 -6.87 15.38
CA GLN A 42 -0.13 -8.04 15.96
C GLN A 42 1.32 -7.73 16.39
N TYR A 43 2.00 -6.80 15.72
CA TYR A 43 3.37 -6.40 16.10
C TYR A 43 3.46 -5.71 17.47
N TYR A 44 2.36 -5.13 17.96
CA TYR A 44 2.32 -4.38 19.22
C TYR A 44 1.61 -5.13 20.37
N GLN A 45 1.28 -6.40 20.18
CA GLN A 45 0.75 -7.29 21.21
C GLN A 45 1.87 -8.09 21.87
#